data_AF-A0A944TSU1-F1
#
_entry.id   AF-A0A944TSU1-F1
#
_cell.length_a   1.000
_cell.length_b   1.000
_cell.length_c   1.000
_cell.angle_alpha   90.00
_cell.angle_beta   90.00
_cell.angle_gamma   90.00
#
_symmetry.space_group_name_H-M   'P 1'
#
loop_
_entity.id
_entity.type
_entity.pdbx_description
1 polymer ?
#
loop_
_entity_poly.entity_id
_entity_poly.type
_entity_poly.pdbx_seq_one_letter_code
_entity_poly.pdbx_strand_id
1 'polypeptide(L)'
;MNDFNKNSENDDAKKMAEIFKSSDAAGASLGPFFKTRVLAQVESAEKKSRESSWWKRFSLVSSLVTCLLVIVLLRTNGPDANTYKALVDSNYVVKIDVQSLKDYKIAYAKIDLPGGVQFYSKSHPELGELNSLEINWQAVAHKDHFPLVIRGQKSGLKAVKITFYDEDMKIVSTKEIKIRFDDQKRS
;
A
#
# COMPACT_ATOMS: atom_id res chain seq x y z
N MET A 1 19.89 7.27 -30.71
CA MET A 1 20.11 8.27 -31.79
C MET A 1 20.48 7.61 -33.13
N ASN A 2 19.89 6.44 -33.44
CA ASN A 2 20.08 5.68 -34.70
C ASN A 2 18.73 5.20 -35.30
N ASP A 3 17.60 5.66 -34.73
CA ASP A 3 16.27 5.13 -35.06
C ASP A 3 15.59 5.89 -36.21
N PHE A 4 16.00 7.13 -36.50
CA PHE A 4 15.46 7.91 -37.62
C PHE A 4 15.88 7.34 -38.99
N ASN A 5 17.12 6.83 -39.11
CA ASN A 5 17.62 6.31 -40.39
C ASN A 5 16.95 4.98 -40.79
N LYS A 6 16.58 4.15 -39.80
CA LYS A 6 15.92 2.84 -40.03
C LYS A 6 14.45 2.94 -40.42
N ASN A 7 13.75 3.99 -39.99
CA ASN A 7 12.35 4.19 -40.37
C ASN A 7 12.23 4.63 -41.83
N SER A 8 13.14 5.48 -42.31
CA SER A 8 13.24 5.88 -43.72
C SER A 8 13.42 4.67 -44.64
N GLU A 9 14.37 3.79 -44.30
CA GLU A 9 14.72 2.62 -45.12
C GLU A 9 13.57 1.59 -45.24
N ASN A 10 12.72 1.50 -44.21
CA ASN A 10 11.55 0.63 -44.19
C ASN A 10 10.39 1.18 -45.03
N ASP A 11 10.18 2.49 -45.00
CA ASP A 11 9.16 3.16 -45.81
C ASP A 11 9.51 3.11 -47.31
N ASP A 12 10.80 3.22 -47.63
CA ASP A 12 11.30 3.08 -49.01
C ASP A 12 11.15 1.65 -49.53
N ALA A 13 11.47 0.64 -48.70
CA ALA A 13 11.29 -0.77 -49.06
C ALA A 13 9.81 -1.15 -49.29
N LYS A 14 8.89 -0.58 -48.49
CA LYS A 14 7.44 -0.79 -48.65
C LYS A 14 6.91 -0.13 -49.93
N LYS A 15 7.32 1.11 -50.21
CA LYS A 15 6.96 1.81 -51.44
C LYS A 15 7.47 1.05 -52.68
N MET A 16 8.70 0.53 -52.63
CA MET A 16 9.24 -0.31 -53.69
C MET A 16 8.41 -1.58 -53.89
N ALA A 17 8.06 -2.30 -52.82
CA ALA A 17 7.21 -3.50 -52.90
C ALA A 17 5.81 -3.21 -53.48
N GLU A 18 5.24 -2.04 -53.19
CA GLU A 18 3.95 -1.59 -53.72
C GLU A 18 4.04 -1.25 -55.22
N ILE A 19 5.12 -0.59 -55.63
CA ILE A 19 5.44 -0.35 -57.05
C ILE A 19 5.58 -1.69 -57.79
N PHE A 20 6.24 -2.70 -57.21
CA PHE A 20 6.38 -4.02 -57.84
C PHE A 20 5.06 -4.77 -57.99
N LYS A 21 4.16 -4.68 -57.00
CA LYS A 21 2.81 -5.24 -57.12
C LYS A 21 2.01 -4.55 -58.22
N SER A 22 2.18 -3.24 -58.38
CA SER A 22 1.54 -2.48 -59.45
C SER A 22 2.15 -2.75 -60.84
N SER A 23 3.45 -3.06 -60.94
CA SER A 23 4.12 -3.36 -62.20
C SER A 23 3.87 -4.79 -62.70
N ASP A 24 3.73 -5.76 -61.80
CA ASP A 24 3.27 -7.12 -62.12
C ASP A 24 1.84 -7.09 -62.70
N ALA A 25 0.96 -6.20 -62.19
CA ALA A 25 -0.38 -5.99 -62.73
C ALA A 25 -0.39 -5.32 -64.12
N ALA A 26 0.70 -4.63 -64.49
CA ALA A 26 0.86 -3.93 -65.77
C ALA A 26 1.63 -4.75 -66.83
N GLY A 27 1.95 -6.02 -66.56
CA GLY A 27 2.59 -6.94 -67.53
C GLY A 27 4.09 -6.73 -67.77
N ALA A 28 4.77 -5.92 -66.94
CA ALA A 28 6.21 -5.71 -67.03
C ALA A 28 6.96 -6.81 -66.24
N SER A 29 7.47 -7.81 -66.96
CA SER A 29 8.28 -8.90 -66.40
C SER A 29 9.63 -8.39 -65.87
N LEU A 30 9.75 -8.27 -64.56
CA LEU A 30 11.03 -8.04 -63.87
C LEU A 30 11.69 -9.38 -63.52
N GLY A 31 13.02 -9.43 -63.62
CA GLY A 31 13.78 -10.66 -63.43
C GLY A 31 13.54 -11.32 -62.06
N PRO A 32 13.44 -12.66 -61.98
CA PRO A 32 13.00 -13.40 -60.79
C PRO A 32 13.86 -13.14 -59.54
N PHE A 33 15.13 -12.77 -59.72
CA PHE A 33 16.06 -12.49 -58.61
C PHE A 33 15.75 -11.19 -57.85
N PHE A 34 15.16 -10.18 -58.50
CA PHE A 34 14.81 -8.91 -57.85
C PHE A 34 13.58 -9.06 -56.97
N LYS A 35 12.57 -9.81 -57.44
CA LYS A 35 11.35 -10.09 -56.68
C LYS A 35 11.64 -10.83 -55.38
N THR A 36 12.48 -11.87 -55.44
CA THR A 36 12.87 -12.64 -54.24
C THR A 36 13.66 -11.81 -53.23
N ARG A 37 14.54 -10.92 -53.70
CA ARG A 37 15.36 -10.07 -52.83
C ARG A 37 14.52 -9.00 -52.12
N VAL A 38 13.60 -8.36 -52.83
CA VAL A 38 12.70 -7.35 -52.24
C VAL A 38 11.70 -7.99 -51.27
N LEU A 39 11.11 -9.13 -51.62
CA LEU A 39 10.20 -9.85 -50.72
C LEU A 39 10.91 -10.34 -49.45
N ALA A 40 12.14 -10.87 -49.57
CA ALA A 40 12.93 -11.26 -48.40
C ALA A 40 13.31 -10.07 -47.50
N GLN A 41 13.53 -8.89 -48.09
CA GLN A 41 13.85 -7.68 -47.34
C GLN A 41 12.63 -7.13 -46.58
N VAL A 42 11.43 -7.22 -47.18
CA VAL A 42 10.17 -6.89 -46.50
C VAL A 42 9.87 -7.89 -45.39
N GLU A 43 10.01 -9.19 -45.65
CA GLU A 43 9.72 -10.24 -44.67
C GLU A 43 10.67 -10.18 -43.45
N SER A 44 11.96 -9.92 -43.69
CA SER A 44 12.94 -9.75 -42.62
C SER A 44 12.72 -8.46 -41.81
N ALA A 45 12.25 -7.37 -42.44
CA ALA A 45 11.87 -6.15 -41.74
C ALA A 45 10.62 -6.33 -40.86
N GLU A 46 9.60 -7.05 -41.36
CA GLU A 46 8.38 -7.36 -40.59
C GLU A 46 8.64 -8.28 -39.40
N LYS A 47 9.47 -9.32 -39.60
CA LYS A 47 9.82 -10.27 -38.53
C LYS A 47 10.57 -9.57 -37.38
N LYS A 48 11.50 -8.68 -37.70
CA LYS A 48 12.28 -7.90 -36.71
C LYS A 48 11.44 -6.86 -35.96
N SER A 49 10.46 -6.26 -36.63
CA SER A 49 9.48 -5.34 -36.02
C SER A 49 8.56 -6.05 -35.01
N ARG A 50 8.11 -7.26 -35.34
CA ARG A 50 7.25 -8.08 -34.46
C ARG A 50 7.96 -8.52 -33.19
N GLU A 51 9.20 -8.99 -33.29
CA GLU A 51 9.99 -9.37 -32.11
C GLU A 51 10.28 -8.17 -31.20
N SER A 52 10.65 -7.02 -31.77
CA SER A 52 10.89 -5.79 -30.99
C SER A 52 9.63 -5.29 -30.28
N SER A 53 8.47 -5.38 -30.92
CA SER A 53 7.20 -4.93 -30.35
C SER A 53 6.72 -5.83 -29.20
N TRP A 54 7.05 -7.13 -29.23
CA TRP A 54 6.69 -8.05 -28.15
C TRP A 54 7.46 -7.75 -26.86
N TRP A 55 8.77 -7.49 -26.95
CA TRP A 55 9.58 -7.09 -25.80
C TRP A 55 9.16 -5.75 -25.19
N LYS A 56 8.75 -4.79 -26.02
CA LYS A 56 8.20 -3.49 -25.54
C LYS A 56 6.88 -3.64 -24.80
N ARG A 57 5.99 -4.52 -25.27
CA ARG A 57 4.73 -4.81 -24.58
C ARG A 57 4.99 -5.57 -23.28
N PHE A 58 5.92 -6.51 -23.28
CA PHE A 58 6.29 -7.25 -22.08
C PHE A 58 6.91 -6.36 -21.01
N SER A 59 7.78 -5.41 -21.38
CA SER A 59 8.37 -4.48 -20.41
C SER A 59 7.36 -3.48 -19.83
N LEU A 60 6.39 -3.03 -20.63
CA LEU A 60 5.29 -2.19 -20.15
C LEU A 60 4.41 -2.94 -19.15
N VAL A 61 4.02 -4.17 -19.47
CA VAL A 61 3.19 -4.99 -18.59
C VAL A 61 3.95 -5.33 -17.31
N SER A 62 5.23 -5.72 -17.40
CA SER A 62 6.01 -6.05 -16.21
C SER A 62 6.20 -4.85 -15.29
N SER A 63 6.50 -3.67 -15.84
CA SER A 63 6.62 -2.43 -15.07
C SER A 63 5.33 -2.10 -14.32
N LEU A 64 4.18 -2.23 -14.99
CA LEU A 64 2.88 -1.94 -14.38
C LEU A 64 2.53 -2.92 -13.25
N VAL A 65 2.80 -4.21 -13.46
CA VAL A 65 2.62 -5.25 -12.42
C VAL A 65 3.54 -4.98 -11.23
N THR A 66 4.81 -4.64 -11.46
CA THR A 66 5.75 -4.36 -10.37
C THR A 66 5.32 -3.14 -9.56
N CYS A 67 4.84 -2.09 -10.25
CA CYS A 67 4.36 -0.87 -9.60
C CYS A 67 3.12 -1.14 -8.74
N LEU A 68 2.16 -1.91 -9.25
CA LEU A 68 1.00 -2.37 -8.49
C LEU A 68 1.40 -3.18 -7.25
N LEU A 69 2.36 -4.08 -7.40
CA LEU A 69 2.84 -4.94 -6.31
C LEU A 69 3.49 -4.11 -5.19
N VAL A 70 4.30 -3.11 -5.54
CA VAL A 70 4.88 -2.17 -4.57
C VAL A 70 3.79 -1.37 -3.84
N ILE A 71 2.77 -0.88 -4.54
CA ILE A 71 1.65 -0.14 -3.91
C ILE A 71 0.88 -1.05 -2.94
N VAL A 72 0.61 -2.29 -3.33
CA VAL A 72 -0.08 -3.27 -2.47
C VAL A 72 0.75 -3.55 -1.21
N LEU A 73 2.05 -3.83 -1.37
CA LEU A 73 2.95 -4.11 -0.25
C LEU A 73 3.09 -2.93 0.72
N LEU A 74 3.20 -1.70 0.20
CA LEU A 74 3.27 -0.50 1.03
C LEU A 74 1.96 -0.25 1.78
N ARG A 75 0.81 -0.63 1.21
CA ARG A 75 -0.49 -0.45 1.85
C ARG A 75 -0.78 -1.50 2.92
N THR A 76 -0.36 -2.75 2.73
CA THR A 76 -0.65 -3.84 3.67
C THR A 76 0.40 -3.96 4.77
N ASN A 77 1.68 -3.71 4.46
CA ASN A 77 2.81 -3.87 5.39
C ASN A 77 3.52 -2.55 5.71
N GLY A 78 2.95 -1.41 5.34
CA GLY A 78 3.54 -0.11 5.63
C GLY A 78 3.70 0.11 7.15
N PRO A 79 4.73 0.85 7.60
CA PRO A 79 5.01 1.09 9.02
C PRO A 79 3.87 1.83 9.76
N ASP A 80 2.90 2.38 9.03
CA ASP A 80 1.76 3.13 9.55
C ASP A 80 0.45 2.31 9.60
N ALA A 81 0.42 1.06 9.11
CA ALA A 81 -0.82 0.28 8.97
C ALA A 81 -1.59 0.09 10.31
N ASN A 82 -0.87 0.09 11.44
CA ASN A 82 -1.43 -0.08 12.78
C ASN A 82 -1.16 1.13 13.71
N THR A 83 -0.81 2.29 13.16
CA THR A 83 -0.54 3.49 13.95
C THR A 83 -1.70 4.48 13.83
N TYR A 84 -2.42 4.69 14.93
CA TYR A 84 -3.46 5.72 15.00
C TYR A 84 -2.83 7.10 15.00
N LYS A 85 -3.42 8.08 14.30
CA LYS A 85 -2.96 9.47 14.33
C LYS A 85 -3.86 10.30 15.24
N ALA A 86 -3.24 11.10 16.08
CA ALA A 86 -3.88 11.98 17.05
C ALA A 86 -3.15 13.33 17.07
N LEU A 87 -3.82 14.39 17.50
CA LEU A 87 -3.25 15.72 17.67
C LEU A 87 -2.87 15.93 19.14
N VAL A 88 -1.79 16.66 19.36
CA VAL A 88 -1.43 17.09 20.73
C VAL A 88 -2.54 17.97 21.31
N ASP A 89 -2.75 17.87 22.62
CA ASP A 89 -3.73 18.61 23.42
C ASP A 89 -5.21 18.39 23.07
N SER A 90 -5.51 17.41 22.22
CA SER A 90 -6.87 17.02 21.88
C SER A 90 -7.28 15.72 22.59
N ASN A 91 -8.56 15.62 22.95
CA ASN A 91 -9.12 14.43 23.60
C ASN A 91 -9.50 13.39 22.54
N TYR A 92 -8.97 12.18 22.65
CA TYR A 92 -9.24 11.08 21.73
C TYR A 92 -9.89 9.90 22.43
N VAL A 93 -10.93 9.36 21.80
CA VAL A 93 -11.58 8.12 22.25
C VAL A 93 -10.92 6.94 21.52
N VAL A 94 -10.14 6.17 22.26
CA VAL A 94 -9.58 4.90 21.80
C VAL A 94 -10.58 3.80 22.09
N LYS A 95 -11.08 3.15 21.05
CA LYS A 95 -11.96 1.99 21.17
C LYS A 95 -11.10 0.73 21.11
N ILE A 96 -11.01 0.02 22.22
CA ILE A 96 -10.31 -1.25 22.28
C ILE A 96 -11.31 -2.34 21.92
N ASP A 97 -11.02 -3.09 20.85
CA ASP A 97 -11.81 -4.26 20.47
C ASP A 97 -11.53 -5.41 21.45
N VAL A 98 -12.61 -5.96 22.00
CA VAL A 98 -12.57 -7.00 23.03
C VAL A 98 -13.27 -8.28 22.55
N GLN A 99 -13.70 -8.35 21.28
CA GLN A 99 -14.37 -9.53 20.73
C GLN A 99 -13.47 -10.77 20.79
N SER A 100 -12.16 -10.59 20.52
CA SER A 100 -11.17 -11.66 20.63
C SER A 100 -10.95 -12.19 22.05
N LEU A 101 -11.56 -11.55 23.05
CA LEU A 101 -11.39 -11.85 24.46
C LEU A 101 -12.64 -12.50 25.10
N LYS A 102 -13.71 -12.71 24.32
CA LYS A 102 -15.01 -13.24 24.81
C LYS A 102 -14.91 -14.64 25.43
N ASP A 103 -14.00 -15.47 24.94
CA ASP A 103 -13.83 -16.85 25.43
C ASP A 103 -12.98 -16.94 26.72
N TYR A 104 -12.37 -15.83 27.14
CA TYR A 104 -11.52 -15.80 28.32
C TYR A 104 -12.27 -15.28 29.55
N LYS A 105 -11.99 -15.88 30.71
CA LYS A 105 -12.47 -15.37 32.01
C LYS A 105 -11.58 -14.22 32.46
N ILE A 106 -11.98 -13.00 32.12
CA ILE A 106 -11.28 -11.77 32.51
C ILE A 106 -11.97 -11.16 33.73
N ALA A 107 -11.21 -10.93 34.79
CA ALA A 107 -11.67 -10.25 36.00
C ALA A 107 -11.28 -8.76 36.00
N TYR A 108 -10.05 -8.44 35.56
CA TYR A 108 -9.51 -7.08 35.60
C TYR A 108 -8.83 -6.70 34.28
N ALA A 109 -8.86 -5.41 33.96
CA ALA A 109 -8.06 -4.82 32.91
C ALA A 109 -7.22 -3.68 33.49
N LYS A 110 -5.91 -3.73 33.26
CA LYS A 110 -4.98 -2.65 33.60
C LYS A 110 -4.54 -1.95 32.33
N ILE A 111 -4.67 -0.63 32.34
CA ILE A 111 -4.27 0.24 31.23
C ILE A 111 -3.07 1.03 31.69
N ASP A 112 -1.94 0.86 31.02
CA ASP A 112 -0.71 1.60 31.27
C ASP A 112 -0.48 2.61 30.13
N LEU A 113 -0.46 3.89 30.50
CA LEU A 113 -0.16 4.98 29.59
C LEU A 113 1.34 5.30 29.59
N PRO A 114 1.93 5.55 28.41
CA PRO A 114 3.32 6.00 28.32
C PRO A 114 3.44 7.48 28.72
N GLY A 115 4.64 7.89 29.14
CA GLY A 115 4.89 9.28 29.51
C GLY A 115 4.51 10.29 28.41
N GLY A 116 3.81 11.36 28.81
CA GLY A 116 3.28 12.38 27.91
C GLY A 116 1.90 12.05 27.31
N VAL A 117 1.25 10.98 27.77
CA VAL A 117 -0.16 10.68 27.51
C VAL A 117 -0.87 10.59 28.86
N GLN A 118 -2.08 11.15 28.96
CA GLN A 118 -2.87 11.18 30.19
C GLN A 118 -4.29 10.69 29.94
N PHE A 119 -4.92 10.11 30.96
CA PHE A 119 -6.35 9.87 30.93
C PHE A 119 -7.10 11.20 30.95
N TYR A 120 -8.27 11.22 30.31
CA TYR A 120 -9.15 12.38 30.38
C TYR A 120 -10.55 11.95 30.79
N SER A 121 -11.06 12.56 31.86
CA SER A 121 -12.47 12.44 32.24
C SER A 121 -12.96 13.78 32.74
N LYS A 122 -14.15 14.19 32.29
CA LYS A 122 -14.80 15.40 32.77
C LYS A 122 -15.33 15.25 34.19
N SER A 123 -15.77 14.05 34.57
CA SER A 123 -16.31 13.78 35.90
C SER A 123 -15.24 13.42 36.93
N HIS A 124 -14.10 12.92 36.47
CA HIS A 124 -12.98 12.45 37.30
C HIS A 124 -11.66 13.05 36.80
N PRO A 125 -11.41 14.36 37.01
CA PRO A 125 -10.18 15.00 36.58
C PRO A 125 -8.92 14.41 37.23
N GLU A 126 -9.04 13.82 38.42
CA GLU A 126 -7.97 13.12 39.15
C GLU A 126 -7.32 11.98 38.35
N LEU A 127 -8.04 11.41 37.37
CA LEU A 127 -7.49 10.35 36.52
C LEU A 127 -6.36 10.85 35.61
N GLY A 128 -6.31 12.16 35.31
CA GLY A 128 -5.27 12.72 34.44
C GLY A 128 -3.86 12.68 35.02
N GLU A 129 -3.74 12.53 36.34
CA GLU A 129 -2.45 12.39 37.03
C GLU A 129 -1.97 10.93 37.08
N LEU A 130 -2.86 9.98 36.80
CA LEU A 130 -2.55 8.56 36.82
C LEU A 130 -1.88 8.13 35.52
N ASN A 131 -0.81 7.35 35.66
CA ASN A 131 -0.17 6.68 34.52
C ASN A 131 -0.78 5.31 34.25
N SER A 132 -1.46 4.73 35.23
CA SER A 132 -2.14 3.44 35.09
C SER A 132 -3.50 3.45 35.73
N LEU A 133 -4.43 2.73 35.10
CA LEU A 133 -5.80 2.59 35.57
C LEU A 133 -6.18 1.12 35.57
N GLU A 134 -6.64 0.63 36.72
CA GLU A 134 -7.17 -0.72 36.87
C GLU A 134 -8.69 -0.67 36.91
N ILE A 135 -9.32 -1.54 36.13
CA ILE A 135 -10.76 -1.54 35.91
C ILE A 135 -11.27 -2.96 36.10
N ASN A 136 -12.31 -3.09 36.92
CA ASN A 136 -13.05 -4.34 37.03
C ASN A 136 -13.77 -4.61 35.70
N TRP A 137 -13.38 -5.72 35.05
CA TRP A 137 -13.87 -6.06 33.73
C TRP A 137 -15.37 -6.33 33.71
N GLN A 138 -15.90 -6.95 34.77
CA GLN A 138 -17.32 -7.30 34.86
C GLN A 138 -18.22 -6.06 34.80
N ALA A 139 -17.74 -4.92 35.29
CA ALA A 139 -18.47 -3.65 35.21
C ALA A 139 -18.56 -3.07 33.79
N VAL A 140 -17.72 -3.53 32.84
CA VAL A 140 -17.60 -2.96 31.49
C VAL A 140 -17.79 -3.98 30.35
N ALA A 141 -17.79 -5.28 30.68
CA ALA A 141 -17.85 -6.41 29.75
C ALA A 141 -19.11 -6.47 28.86
N HIS A 142 -20.15 -5.69 29.16
CA HIS A 142 -21.39 -5.65 28.37
C HIS A 142 -21.24 -4.91 27.02
N LYS A 143 -20.08 -4.33 26.72
CA LYS A 143 -19.83 -3.59 25.48
C LYS A 143 -18.83 -4.36 24.63
N ASP A 144 -19.11 -4.50 23.32
CA ASP A 144 -18.17 -5.12 22.36
C ASP A 144 -16.83 -4.37 22.24
N HIS A 145 -16.79 -3.14 22.79
CA HIS A 145 -15.62 -2.28 22.76
C HIS A 145 -15.47 -1.62 24.13
N PHE A 146 -14.22 -1.50 24.58
CA PHE A 146 -13.89 -0.74 25.76
C PHE A 146 -13.43 0.68 25.34
N PRO A 147 -14.22 1.73 25.57
CA PRO A 147 -13.84 3.10 25.22
C PRO A 147 -12.94 3.70 26.30
N LEU A 148 -11.79 4.21 25.88
CA LEU A 148 -10.85 4.94 26.74
C LEU A 148 -10.64 6.33 26.16
N VAL A 149 -10.70 7.36 27.00
CA VAL A 149 -10.39 8.72 26.55
C VAL A 149 -8.99 9.10 27.04
N ILE A 150 -8.13 9.46 26.09
CA ILE A 150 -6.76 9.88 26.36
C ILE A 150 -6.47 11.24 25.73
N ARG A 151 -5.47 11.93 26.28
CA ARG A 151 -4.94 13.18 25.75
C ARG A 151 -3.42 13.10 25.69
N GLY A 152 -2.83 13.46 24.54
CA GLY A 152 -1.38 13.56 24.38
C GLY A 152 -0.91 14.97 24.73
N GLN A 153 0.12 15.08 25.57
CA GLN A 153 0.79 16.35 25.92
C GLN A 153 2.03 16.65 25.06
N LYS A 154 2.61 15.61 24.44
CA LYS A 154 3.83 15.72 23.63
C LYS A 154 3.65 14.97 22.33
N SER A 155 4.22 15.52 21.26
CA SER A 155 4.27 14.86 19.95
C SER A 155 5.17 13.61 19.98
N GLY A 156 4.93 12.72 19.03
CA GLY A 156 5.67 11.48 18.84
C GLY A 156 4.81 10.21 18.90
N LEU A 157 5.45 9.08 18.62
CA LEU A 157 4.82 7.76 18.67
C LEU A 157 4.77 7.27 20.13
N LYS A 158 3.57 6.91 20.58
CA LYS A 158 3.29 6.45 21.93
C LYS A 158 2.55 5.12 21.88
N ALA A 159 2.92 4.18 22.74
CA ALA A 159 2.29 2.87 22.83
C ALA A 159 1.50 2.78 24.13
N VAL A 160 0.18 2.67 24.03
CA VAL A 160 -0.72 2.40 25.16
C VAL A 160 -0.81 0.90 25.32
N LYS A 161 -0.50 0.39 26.51
CA LYS A 161 -0.56 -1.03 26.82
C LYS A 161 -1.79 -1.33 27.66
N ILE A 162 -2.55 -2.35 27.28
CA ILE A 162 -3.68 -2.86 28.05
C ILE A 162 -3.40 -4.33 28.36
N THR A 163 -3.40 -4.66 29.64
CA THR A 163 -3.17 -6.01 30.14
C THR A 163 -4.44 -6.51 30.79
N PHE A 164 -4.89 -7.70 30.40
CA PHE A 164 -6.08 -8.35 30.93
C PHE A 164 -5.67 -9.45 31.88
N TYR A 165 -6.32 -9.52 33.03
CA TYR A 165 -6.03 -10.46 34.11
C TYR A 165 -7.26 -11.32 34.44
N ASP A 166 -7.00 -12.55 34.87
CA ASP A 166 -8.01 -13.43 35.47
C ASP A 166 -8.23 -13.12 36.96
N GLU A 167 -9.07 -13.92 37.63
CA GLU A 167 -9.37 -13.79 39.06
C GLU A 167 -8.14 -14.04 39.95
N ASP A 168 -7.14 -14.78 39.45
CA ASP A 168 -5.88 -15.09 40.14
C ASP A 168 -4.79 -14.03 39.87
N MET A 169 -5.12 -12.91 39.22
CA MET A 169 -4.16 -11.87 38.77
C MET A 169 -3.10 -12.41 37.78
N LYS A 170 -3.40 -13.47 37.05
CA LYS A 170 -2.54 -13.95 35.95
C LYS A 170 -2.90 -13.23 34.66
N ILE A 171 -1.87 -12.91 33.88
CA ILE A 171 -2.03 -12.23 32.61
C ILE A 171 -2.64 -13.21 31.61
N VAL A 172 -3.84 -12.87 31.13
CA VAL A 172 -4.56 -13.61 30.08
C VAL A 172 -4.11 -13.12 28.71
N SER A 173 -4.03 -11.80 28.54
CA SER A 173 -3.69 -11.18 27.26
C SER A 173 -3.10 -9.80 27.45
N THR A 174 -2.31 -9.34 26.48
CA THR A 174 -1.78 -7.98 26.42
C THR A 174 -2.02 -7.43 25.03
N LYS A 175 -2.62 -6.25 24.95
CA LYS A 175 -2.81 -5.50 23.71
C LYS A 175 -2.00 -4.21 23.78
N GLU A 176 -1.35 -3.87 22.68
CA GLU A 176 -0.60 -2.63 22.53
C GLU A 176 -1.20 -1.82 21.39
N ILE A 177 -1.53 -0.55 21.66
CA ILE A 177 -2.08 0.38 20.69
C ILE A 177 -1.07 1.50 20.46
N LYS A 178 -0.59 1.61 19.23
CA LYS A 178 0.37 2.63 18.82
C LYS A 178 -0.38 3.85 18.31
N ILE A 179 -0.09 5.01 18.90
CA ILE A 179 -0.74 6.29 18.63
C ILE A 179 0.37 7.31 18.38
N ARG A 180 0.38 7.90 17.19
CA ARG A 180 1.25 9.01 16.82
C ARG A 180 0.53 10.31 17.12
N PHE A 181 1.12 11.12 18.00
CA PHE A 181 0.66 12.47 18.30
C PHE A 181 1.43 13.47 17.44
N ASP A 182 0.70 14.22 16.61
CA ASP A 182 1.24 15.25 15.73
C ASP A 182 0.96 16.65 16.31
N ASP A 183 1.94 17.54 16.25
CA ASP A 183 1.76 18.95 16.65
C ASP A 183 0.93 19.68 15.60
N GLN A 184 -0.15 20.35 16.03
CA GLN A 184 -1.01 21.14 15.12
C GLN A 184 -0.29 22.33 14.45
N LYS A 185 0.95 22.66 14.85
CA LYS A 185 1.69 23.86 14.41
C LYS A 185 2.28 23.80 12.98
N ARG A 186 1.69 23.02 12.07
CA ARG A 186 2.01 23.08 10.63
C ARG A 186 0.72 23.19 9.82
N SER A 187 0.10 24.36 9.87
CA SER A 187 -0.71 24.90 8.78
C SER A 187 -0.42 26.38 8.63
#